data_AF-A0A7G7KE92-F1
#
_entry.id   AF-A0A7G7KE92-F1
#
_cell.length_a   1.000
_cell.length_b   1.000
_cell.length_c   1.000
_cell.angle_alpha   90.00
_cell.angle_beta   90.00
_cell.angle_gamma   90.00
#
_symmetry.space_group_name_H-M   'P 1'
#
loop_
_entity.id
_entity.type
_entity.pdbx_description
1 polymer ?
#
loop_
_entity_poly.entity_id
_entity_poly.type
_entity_poly.pdbx_seq_one_letter_code
_entity_poly.pdbx_strand_id
1 'polypeptide(L)'
;MLRTLLTRPFLADFGLLVLRVFTGSLLIHHGYEKLANIDNFADAFVRPLHLPFPITLSYLAAFSEIAGSWLLITGFLTRFGALAILGTISVAIYHAIVINGFNIYLLELLGLYFASAAAVLAVGPGRFAVDELIVRRLAPELSQQQTRLEASFAASSQPDVETVGSAS
;
A
#
# COMPACT_ATOMS: atom_id res chain seq x y z
N MET A 1 11.38 8.79 -27.76
CA MET A 1 11.15 9.31 -26.38
C MET A 1 9.73 9.83 -26.18
N LEU A 2 9.20 10.75 -27.01
CA LEU A 2 7.80 11.22 -26.86
C LEU A 2 6.74 10.10 -26.91
N ARG A 3 6.87 9.10 -27.80
CA ARG A 3 5.89 8.00 -27.91
C ARG A 3 5.79 7.12 -26.65
N THR A 4 6.88 6.95 -25.91
CA THR A 4 6.94 6.19 -24.65
C THR A 4 6.30 6.98 -23.50
N LEU A 5 6.45 8.31 -23.53
CA LEU A 5 5.81 9.21 -22.56
C LEU A 5 4.30 9.36 -22.82
N LEU A 6 3.84 9.24 -24.06
CA LEU A 6 2.42 9.34 -24.44
C LEU A 6 1.70 8.00 -24.56
N THR A 7 2.31 6.89 -24.14
CA THR A 7 1.60 5.60 -24.15
C THR A 7 0.59 5.56 -23.00
N ARG A 8 -0.67 5.21 -23.27
CA ARG A 8 -1.73 5.04 -22.26
C ARG A 8 -1.30 4.37 -20.93
N PRO A 9 -0.46 3.31 -20.91
CA PRO A 9 0.02 2.75 -19.64
C PRO A 9 0.88 3.72 -18.82
N PHE A 10 1.77 4.49 -19.45
CA PHE A 10 2.64 5.42 -18.72
C PHE A 10 1.85 6.55 -18.05
N LEU A 11 0.89 7.16 -18.77
CA LEU A 11 0.03 8.20 -18.20
C LEU A 11 -0.84 7.65 -17.05
N ALA A 12 -1.33 6.41 -17.18
CA ALA A 12 -2.12 5.77 -16.12
C ALA A 12 -1.28 5.58 -14.85
N ASP A 13 -0.05 5.07 -14.99
CA ASP A 13 0.87 4.91 -13.85
C ASP A 13 1.28 6.24 -13.23
N PHE A 14 1.49 7.26 -14.06
CA PHE A 14 1.79 8.61 -13.57
C PHE A 14 0.60 9.21 -12.83
N GLY A 15 -0.62 9.03 -13.34
CA GLY A 15 -1.86 9.43 -12.65
C GLY A 15 -2.02 8.73 -11.30
N LEU A 16 -1.71 7.42 -11.22
CA LEU A 16 -1.70 6.69 -9.95
C LEU A 16 -0.62 7.20 -8.98
N LEU A 17 0.56 7.57 -9.48
CA LEU A 17 1.59 8.19 -8.65
C LEU A 17 1.09 9.52 -8.07
N VAL A 18 0.53 10.39 -8.90
CA VAL A 18 -0.04 11.67 -8.47
C VAL A 18 -1.14 11.45 -7.43
N LEU A 19 -2.07 10.52 -7.68
CA LEU A 19 -3.14 10.19 -6.74
C LEU A 19 -2.58 9.77 -5.38
N ARG A 20 -1.58 8.89 -5.35
CA ARG A 20 -0.95 8.42 -4.11
C ARG A 20 -0.23 9.54 -3.37
N VAL A 21 0.54 10.35 -4.08
CA VAL A 21 1.31 11.46 -3.48
C VAL A 21 0.39 12.50 -2.88
N PHE A 22 -0.65 12.93 -3.61
CA PHE A 22 -1.60 13.93 -3.12
C PHE A 22 -2.46 13.40 -1.96
N THR A 23 -3.08 12.22 -2.11
CA THR A 23 -3.88 11.62 -1.04
C THR A 23 -3.03 11.41 0.21
N GLY A 24 -1.83 10.84 0.08
CA GLY A 24 -0.95 10.62 1.21
C GLY A 24 -0.47 11.91 1.87
N SER A 25 -0.10 12.94 1.11
CA SER A 25 0.37 14.21 1.68
C SER A 25 -0.70 14.91 2.51
N LEU A 26 -1.95 14.91 2.03
CA LEU A 26 -3.08 15.50 2.75
C LEU A 26 -3.41 14.72 4.03
N LEU A 27 -3.38 13.39 3.97
CA LEU A 27 -3.64 12.55 5.15
C LEU A 27 -2.50 12.60 6.17
N ILE A 28 -1.26 12.81 5.76
CA ILE A 28 -0.14 13.08 6.68
C ILE A 28 -0.42 14.35 7.49
N HIS A 29 -0.91 15.41 6.84
CA HIS A 29 -1.27 16.63 7.53
C HIS A 29 -2.35 16.38 8.60
N HIS A 30 -3.43 15.67 8.26
CA HIS A 30 -4.47 15.30 9.22
C HIS A 30 -3.96 14.40 10.35
N GLY A 31 -3.09 13.44 10.04
CA GLY A 31 -2.49 12.58 11.05
C GLY A 31 -1.64 13.37 12.06
N TYR A 32 -0.85 14.35 11.60
CA TYR A 32 -0.09 15.23 12.50
C TYR A 32 -0.98 16.16 13.33
N GLU A 33 -2.06 16.68 12.74
CA GLU A 33 -3.04 17.49 13.47
C GLU A 33 -3.67 16.69 14.62
N LYS A 34 -3.99 15.41 14.38
CA LYS A 34 -4.48 14.48 15.42
C LYS A 34 -3.46 14.23 16.51
N LEU A 35 -2.19 14.05 16.16
CA LEU A 35 -1.11 13.85 17.14
C LEU A 35 -0.85 15.12 17.97
N ALA A 36 -1.01 16.31 17.38
CA ALA A 36 -0.76 17.56 18.07
C ALA A 36 -1.71 17.78 19.26
N ASN A 37 -2.96 17.33 19.15
CA ASN A 37 -3.97 17.47 20.20
C ASN A 37 -4.79 16.18 20.38
N ILE A 38 -4.13 15.11 20.82
CA ILE A 38 -4.73 13.78 20.88
C ILE A 38 -5.95 13.72 21.81
N ASP A 39 -5.92 14.42 22.95
CA ASP A 39 -7.02 14.44 23.92
C ASP A 39 -8.26 15.10 23.33
N ASN A 40 -8.09 16.26 22.68
CA ASN A 40 -9.18 16.98 22.01
C ASN A 40 -9.76 16.15 20.87
N PHE A 41 -8.92 15.45 20.10
CA PHE A 41 -9.41 14.55 19.05
C PHE A 41 -10.19 13.38 19.64
N ALA A 42 -9.70 12.77 20.73
CA ALA A 42 -10.39 11.70 21.42
C ALA A 42 -11.76 12.16 21.95
N ASP A 43 -11.84 13.38 22.50
CA ASP A 43 -13.06 14.02 22.96
C ASP A 43 -14.07 14.29 21.84
N ALA A 44 -13.61 14.79 20.70
CA ALA A 44 -14.48 15.18 19.59
C ALA A 44 -14.92 13.99 18.71
N PHE A 45 -14.06 12.97 18.55
CA PHE A 45 -14.27 11.91 17.57
C PHE A 45 -14.50 10.52 18.17
N VAL A 46 -13.81 10.17 19.25
CA VAL A 46 -13.83 8.78 19.75
C VAL A 46 -14.81 8.59 20.91
N ARG A 47 -14.84 9.52 21.87
CA ARG A 47 -15.77 9.48 23.01
C ARG A 47 -17.24 9.55 22.60
N PRO A 48 -17.66 10.35 21.60
CA PRO A 48 -19.06 10.39 21.15
C PRO A 48 -19.54 9.07 20.53
N LEU A 49 -18.61 8.26 20.01
CA LEU A 49 -18.89 6.93 19.50
C LEU A 49 -18.99 5.85 20.60
N HIS A 50 -18.77 6.22 21.86
CA HIS A 50 -18.78 5.30 23.01
C HIS A 50 -17.81 4.11 22.85
N LEU A 51 -16.71 4.30 22.13
CA LEU A 51 -15.70 3.28 21.92
C LEU A 51 -14.78 3.13 23.16
N PRO A 52 -14.32 1.90 23.47
CA PRO A 52 -13.38 1.68 24.56
C PRO A 52 -11.99 2.25 24.20
N PHE A 53 -11.25 2.71 25.21
CA PHE A 53 -9.89 3.25 25.07
C PHE A 53 -9.77 4.41 24.06
N PRO A 54 -10.45 5.55 24.30
CA PRO A 54 -10.54 6.64 23.33
C PRO A 54 -9.20 7.25 22.93
N ILE A 55 -8.25 7.31 23.87
CA ILE A 55 -6.89 7.80 23.61
C ILE A 55 -6.12 6.83 22.71
N THR A 56 -6.15 5.53 23.01
CA THR A 56 -5.45 4.51 22.22
C THR A 56 -5.97 4.45 20.78
N LEU A 57 -7.29 4.51 20.60
CA LEU A 57 -7.89 4.53 19.26
C LEU A 57 -7.56 5.82 18.49
N SER A 58 -7.39 6.94 19.18
CA SER A 58 -6.94 8.20 18.58
C SER A 58 -5.52 8.09 18.05
N TYR A 59 -4.61 7.50 18.84
CA TYR A 59 -3.25 7.21 18.37
C TYR A 59 -3.26 6.23 17.20
N LEU A 60 -4.06 5.17 17.27
CA LEU A 60 -4.17 4.22 16.18
C LEU A 60 -4.64 4.91 14.89
N ALA A 61 -5.67 5.75 14.96
CA ALA A 61 -6.15 6.50 13.80
C ALA A 61 -5.06 7.42 13.23
N ALA A 62 -4.35 8.16 14.08
CA ALA A 62 -3.30 9.08 13.64
C ALA A 62 -2.11 8.33 13.02
N PHE A 63 -1.63 7.25 13.66
CA PHE A 63 -0.54 6.44 13.12
C PHE A 63 -0.94 5.70 11.84
N SER A 64 -2.17 5.20 11.74
CA SER A 64 -2.68 4.57 10.52
C SER A 64 -2.72 5.56 9.35
N GLU A 65 -3.08 6.82 9.59
CA GLU A 65 -3.02 7.85 8.53
C GLU A 65 -1.60 8.21 8.15
N ILE A 66 -0.70 8.43 9.11
CA ILE A 66 0.68 8.81 8.81
C ILE A 66 1.43 7.65 8.15
N ALA A 67 1.48 6.49 8.80
CA ALA A 67 2.19 5.32 8.30
C ALA A 67 1.54 4.79 7.01
N GLY A 68 0.21 4.73 6.95
CA GLY A 68 -0.52 4.32 5.75
C GLY A 68 -0.23 5.24 4.56
N SER A 69 -0.16 6.55 4.80
CA SER A 69 0.18 7.52 3.76
C SER A 69 1.61 7.40 3.28
N TRP A 70 2.58 7.17 4.17
CA TRP A 70 3.97 6.92 3.75
C TRP A 70 4.08 5.67 2.87
N LEU A 71 3.44 4.57 3.27
CA LEU A 71 3.37 3.35 2.46
C LEU A 71 2.72 3.59 1.09
N LEU A 72 1.66 4.39 1.06
CA LEU A 72 0.97 4.77 -0.17
C LEU A 72 1.89 5.59 -1.11
N ILE A 73 2.56 6.62 -0.57
CA ILE A 73 3.45 7.53 -1.30
C ILE A 73 4.65 6.79 -1.88
N THR A 74 5.36 6.01 -1.06
CA THR A 74 6.53 5.26 -1.52
C THR A 74 6.13 4.10 -2.44
N GLY A 75 4.87 3.67 -2.38
CA GLY A 75 4.42 2.46 -3.03
C GLY A 75 5.11 1.23 -2.47
N PHE A 76 5.34 1.20 -1.16
CA PHE A 76 5.86 0.03 -0.45
C PHE A 76 4.72 -0.57 0.35
N LEU A 77 4.45 -1.88 0.19
CA LEU A 77 3.27 -2.52 0.78
C LEU A 77 1.98 -1.73 0.49
N THR A 78 1.84 -1.25 -0.75
CA THR A 78 0.85 -0.21 -1.09
C THR A 78 -0.59 -0.58 -0.72
N ARG A 79 -0.94 -1.87 -0.83
CA ARG A 79 -2.27 -2.39 -0.44
C ARG A 79 -2.52 -2.30 1.06
N PHE A 80 -1.50 -2.55 1.89
CA PHE A 80 -1.62 -2.42 3.34
C PHE A 80 -1.77 -0.96 3.75
N GLY A 81 -1.00 -0.06 3.14
CA GLY A 81 -1.16 1.39 3.35
C GLY A 81 -2.57 1.89 2.97
N ALA A 82 -3.07 1.46 1.81
CA ALA A 82 -4.42 1.78 1.36
C ALA A 82 -5.52 1.20 2.30
N LEU A 83 -5.34 -0.02 2.82
CA LEU A 83 -6.26 -0.61 3.80
C LEU A 83 -6.26 0.15 5.13
N ALA A 84 -5.09 0.59 5.61
CA ALA A 84 -4.99 1.39 6.82
C ALA A 84 -5.77 2.71 6.67
N ILE A 85 -5.58 3.41 5.54
CA ILE A 85 -6.32 4.65 5.22
C ILE A 85 -7.82 4.38 5.06
N LEU A 86 -8.21 3.31 4.36
CA LEU A 86 -9.62 2.96 4.22
C LEU A 86 -10.28 2.71 5.57
N GLY A 87 -9.59 2.03 6.48
CA GLY A 87 -10.09 1.80 7.84
C GLY A 87 -10.35 3.09 8.60
N THR A 88 -9.37 4.00 8.63
CA THR A 88 -9.51 5.28 9.36
C THR A 88 -10.60 6.16 8.76
N ILE A 89 -10.65 6.27 7.43
CA ILE A 89 -11.67 7.07 6.75
C ILE A 89 -13.06 6.45 6.89
N SER A 90 -13.19 5.12 6.92
CA SER A 90 -14.49 4.46 7.17
C SER A 90 -15.06 4.82 8.55
N VAL A 91 -14.20 4.82 9.58
CA VAL A 91 -14.59 5.23 10.94
C VAL A 91 -14.95 6.73 10.97
N ALA A 92 -14.20 7.56 10.24
CA ALA A 92 -14.51 9.00 10.13
C ALA A 92 -15.86 9.25 9.43
N ILE A 93 -16.19 8.49 8.37
CA ILE A 93 -17.49 8.57 7.69
C ILE A 93 -18.61 8.16 8.65
N TYR A 94 -18.40 7.06 9.37
CA TYR A 94 -19.35 6.58 10.36
C TYR A 94 -19.62 7.63 11.46
N HIS A 95 -18.56 8.24 12.01
CA HIS A 95 -18.68 9.35 12.96
C HIS A 95 -19.46 10.53 12.37
N ALA A 96 -19.11 10.96 11.16
CA ALA A 96 -19.77 12.09 10.51
C ALA A 96 -21.29 11.86 10.37
N ILE A 97 -21.69 10.65 9.95
CA ILE A 97 -23.10 10.28 9.78
C ILE A 97 -23.83 10.20 11.13
N VAL A 98 -23.22 9.59 12.15
CA VAL A 98 -23.87 9.40 13.46
C VAL A 98 -24.02 10.72 14.22
N ILE A 99 -23.03 11.60 14.16
CA ILE A 99 -23.01 12.84 14.95
C ILE A 99 -23.69 14.01 14.23
N ASN A 100 -23.46 14.15 12.91
CA ASN A 100 -23.94 15.30 12.15
C ASN A 100 -25.10 14.95 11.19
N GLY A 101 -25.52 13.68 11.14
CA GLY A 101 -26.46 13.20 10.14
C GLY A 101 -25.86 13.14 8.74
N PHE A 102 -26.72 13.05 7.72
CA PHE A 102 -26.29 13.03 6.32
C PHE A 102 -25.92 14.45 5.84
N ASN A 103 -24.76 14.93 6.25
CA ASN A 103 -24.21 16.22 5.84
C ASN A 103 -23.20 16.04 4.69
N ILE A 104 -23.61 16.41 3.47
CA ILE A 104 -22.80 16.21 2.27
C ILE A 104 -21.47 16.96 2.33
N TYR A 105 -21.43 18.16 2.90
CA TYR A 105 -20.23 19.00 2.95
C TYR A 105 -19.10 18.36 3.77
N LEU A 106 -19.45 17.59 4.81
CA LEU A 106 -18.47 16.81 5.57
C LEU A 106 -18.07 15.54 4.81
N LEU A 107 -19.04 14.87 4.16
CA LEU A 107 -18.83 13.60 3.49
C LEU A 107 -18.08 13.72 2.15
N GLU A 108 -18.07 14.88 1.51
CA GLU A 108 -17.38 15.10 0.23
C GLU A 108 -15.87 14.79 0.33
N LEU A 109 -15.17 15.42 1.28
CA LEU A 109 -13.73 15.22 1.44
C LEU A 109 -13.40 13.79 1.89
N LEU A 110 -14.18 13.25 2.84
CA LEU A 110 -14.02 11.89 3.32
C LEU A 110 -14.28 10.87 2.20
N GLY A 111 -15.27 11.14 1.34
CA GLY A 111 -15.58 10.33 0.17
C GLY A 111 -14.46 10.33 -0.86
N LEU A 112 -13.80 11.48 -1.08
CA LEU A 112 -12.63 11.56 -1.97
C LEU A 112 -11.44 10.77 -1.43
N TYR A 113 -11.17 10.82 -0.12
CA TYR A 113 -10.13 9.98 0.49
C TYR A 113 -10.48 8.49 0.43
N PHE A 114 -11.73 8.13 0.70
CA PHE A 114 -12.19 6.76 0.60
C PHE A 114 -12.07 6.23 -0.84
N ALA A 115 -12.57 6.99 -1.82
CA ALA A 115 -12.53 6.61 -3.23
C ALA A 115 -11.09 6.52 -3.75
N SER A 116 -10.20 7.43 -3.36
CA SER A 116 -8.80 7.37 -3.76
C SER A 116 -8.07 6.16 -3.16
N ALA A 117 -8.27 5.88 -1.87
CA ALA A 117 -7.69 4.70 -1.23
C ALA A 117 -8.26 3.39 -1.79
N ALA A 118 -9.58 3.33 -2.06
CA ALA A 118 -10.22 2.20 -2.72
C ALA A 118 -9.71 1.99 -4.15
N ALA A 119 -9.51 3.07 -4.92
CA ALA A 119 -8.95 3.00 -6.25
C ALA A 119 -7.52 2.45 -6.23
N VAL A 120 -6.66 2.92 -5.31
CA VAL A 120 -5.30 2.40 -5.15
C VAL A 120 -5.32 0.93 -4.70
N LEU A 121 -6.25 0.54 -3.83
CA LEU A 121 -6.38 -0.85 -3.41
C LEU A 121 -6.80 -1.77 -4.57
N ALA A 122 -7.75 -1.33 -5.41
CA ALA A 122 -8.27 -2.09 -6.54
C ALA A 122 -7.28 -2.18 -7.71
N VAL A 123 -6.65 -1.07 -8.08
CA VAL A 123 -5.70 -1.00 -9.20
C VAL A 123 -4.33 -1.54 -8.79
N GLY A 124 -3.94 -1.32 -7.53
CA GLY A 124 -2.66 -1.75 -6.98
C GLY A 124 -1.56 -0.68 -7.05
N PRO A 125 -0.30 -1.08 -6.85
CA PRO A 125 0.83 -0.18 -6.60
C PRO A 125 1.24 0.69 -7.81
N GLY A 126 0.99 0.25 -9.04
CA GLY A 126 1.43 0.93 -10.27
C GLY A 126 2.93 0.82 -10.53
N ARG A 127 3.37 1.21 -11.74
CA ARG A 127 4.76 0.96 -12.20
C ARG A 127 5.85 1.78 -11.48
N PHE A 128 5.46 2.85 -10.79
CA PHE A 128 6.38 3.73 -10.03
C PHE A 128 6.50 3.34 -8.55
N ALA A 129 5.87 2.26 -8.12
CA ALA A 129 6.00 1.77 -6.75
C ALA A 129 7.34 1.10 -6.50
N VAL A 130 7.85 1.24 -5.26
CA VAL A 130 9.03 0.51 -4.79
C VAL A 130 8.79 -1.01 -4.85
N ASP A 131 7.58 -1.46 -4.52
CA ASP A 131 7.17 -2.88 -4.64
C ASP A 131 7.49 -3.44 -6.04
N GLU A 132 7.09 -2.71 -7.09
CA GLU A 132 7.30 -3.11 -8.49
C GLU A 132 8.79 -3.03 -8.88
N LEU A 133 9.52 -2.04 -8.36
CA LEU A 133 10.96 -1.91 -8.61
C LEU A 133 11.74 -3.10 -8.02
N ILE A 134 11.37 -3.54 -6.81
CA ILE A 134 11.98 -4.71 -6.16
C ILE A 134 11.69 -5.97 -6.99
N VAL A 135 10.42 -6.20 -7.37
CA VAL A 135 10.03 -7.37 -8.17
C VAL A 135 10.80 -7.43 -9.50
N ARG A 136 10.93 -6.30 -10.20
CA ARG A 136 11.69 -6.23 -11.47
C ARG A 136 13.18 -6.51 -11.31
N ARG A 137 13.76 -6.20 -10.15
CA ARG A 137 15.18 -6.44 -9.87
C ARG A 137 15.44 -7.89 -9.45
N LEU A 138 14.56 -8.48 -8.65
CA LEU A 138 14.76 -9.83 -8.09
C LEU A 138 14.34 -10.96 -9.03
N ALA A 139 13.31 -10.77 -9.86
CA ALA A 139 12.82 -11.80 -10.77
C ALA A 139 13.91 -12.45 -11.66
N PRO A 140 14.80 -11.69 -12.34
CA PRO A 140 15.82 -12.30 -13.19
C PRO A 140 16.87 -13.11 -12.41
N GLU A 141 17.22 -12.70 -11.19
CA GLU A 141 18.20 -13.42 -10.38
C GLU A 141 17.65 -14.77 -9.87
N LEU A 142 16.39 -14.78 -9.45
CA LEU A 142 15.70 -16.00 -8.98
C LEU A 142 15.57 -17.04 -10.10
N SER A 143 15.20 -16.61 -11.31
CA SER A 143 15.12 -17.52 -12.46
C SER A 143 16.48 -18.13 -12.80
N GLN A 144 17.56 -17.35 -12.75
CA GLN A 144 18.91 -17.87 -13.00
C GLN A 144 19.36 -18.86 -11.92
N GLN A 145 19.07 -18.58 -10.65
CA GLN A 145 19.36 -19.51 -9.55
C GLN A 145 18.59 -20.82 -9.70
N GLN A 146 17.30 -20.75 -10.06
CA GLN A 146 16.47 -21.93 -10.27
C GLN A 146 17.03 -22.80 -11.40
N THR A 147 17.36 -22.23 -12.56
CA THR A 147 17.95 -22.98 -13.67
C THR A 147 19.32 -23.60 -13.31
N ARG A 148 20.15 -22.90 -12.52
CA ARG A 148 21.43 -23.45 -12.05
C ARG A 148 21.24 -24.62 -11.09
N LEU A 149 20.27 -24.52 -10.17
CA LEU A 149 19.93 -25.59 -9.26
C LEU A 149 19.41 -26.81 -10.03
N GLU A 150 18.46 -26.63 -10.94
CA GLU A 150 17.94 -27.70 -11.81
C GLU A 150 19.07 -28.39 -12.61
N ALA A 151 20.01 -27.62 -13.18
CA ALA A 151 21.18 -28.17 -13.87
C ALA A 151 22.11 -28.97 -12.94
N SER A 152 22.33 -28.49 -11.71
CA SER A 152 23.14 -29.20 -10.71
C SER A 152 22.49 -30.51 -10.24
N PHE A 153 21.17 -30.52 -10.05
CA PHE A 153 20.42 -31.73 -9.72
C PHE A 153 20.46 -32.74 -10.86
N ALA A 154 20.22 -32.29 -12.10
CA ALA A 154 20.31 -33.14 -13.29
C ALA A 154 21.69 -33.81 -13.43
N ALA A 155 22.77 -33.05 -13.25
CA ALA A 155 24.14 -33.56 -13.27
C ALA A 155 24.43 -34.57 -12.14
N SER A 156 23.89 -34.35 -10.94
CA SER A 156 24.06 -35.28 -9.80
C SER A 156 23.23 -36.57 -9.90
N SER A 157 22.19 -36.56 -10.74
CA SER A 157 21.26 -37.68 -10.92
C SER A 157 21.59 -38.60 -12.10
N GLN A 158 22.60 -38.25 -12.92
CA GLN A 158 23.17 -39.20 -13.86
C GLN A 158 24.00 -40.22 -13.07
N PRO A 159 23.64 -41.52 -13.06
CA PRO A 159 24.52 -42.54 -12.49
C PRO A 159 25.82 -42.54 -13.28
N ASP A 160 26.95 -42.69 -12.60
CA ASP A 160 28.28 -42.86 -13.18
C ASP A 160 28.28 -44.09 -14.12
N VAL A 161 27.86 -43.91 -15.37
CA VAL A 161 27.96 -44.92 -16.43
C VAL A 161 29.23 -44.63 -17.22
N GLU A 162 30.36 -44.88 -16.59
CA GLU A 162 31.68 -45.16 -17.18
C GLU A 162 32.56 -45.51 -15.96
N THR A 163 32.93 -46.76 -15.69
CA THR A 163 33.87 -47.56 -16.47
C THR A 163 33.79 -49.06 -16.06
N VAL A 164 33.15 -49.91 -16.86
CA VAL A 164 33.44 -51.36 -16.88
C VAL A 164 33.51 -51.79 -18.34
N GLY A 165 34.62 -51.48 -18.99
CA GLY A 165 34.77 -51.73 -20.43
C GLY A 165 36.17 -51.42 -20.97
N SER A 166 37.22 -51.86 -20.28
CA SER A 166 38.55 -52.05 -20.89
C SER A 166 39.51 -52.72 -19.90
N ALA A 167 39.36 -54.02 -19.71
CA ALA A 167 40.46 -54.87 -19.26
C ALA A 167 40.25 -56.29 -19.79
N SER A 168 41.30 -56.78 -20.47
CA SER A 168 41.55 -58.10 -21.09
C SER A 168 40.70 -58.49 -22.29
#